data_AF-A0A7J4KC41-F1
#
_entry.id   AF-A0A7J4KC41-F1
#
_cell.length_a   1.000
_cell.length_b   1.000
_cell.length_c   1.000
_cell.angle_alpha   90.00
_cell.angle_beta   90.00
_cell.angle_gamma   90.00
#
_symmetry.space_group_name_H-M   'P 1'
#
loop_
_entity.id
_entity.type
_entity.pdbx_description
1 polymer ?
#
loop_
_entity_poly.entity_id
_entity_poly.type
_entity_poly.pdbx_seq_one_letter_code
_entity_poly.pdbx_strand_id
1 'polypeptide(L)'
;MVRMLLGIGNTLRRDDGVGNYIASRFRARGWLVLDCGTMPENFTGVVRRHHPELLVLVDAADIGLAPGVFRIVAPDRIGDVSTGT
;
A
#
# COMPACT_ATOMS: atom_id res chain seq x y z
N MET A 1 -0.80 -18.02 10.63
CA MET A 1 0.01 -16.80 10.50
C MET A 1 -0.15 -16.28 9.09
N VAL A 2 -0.71 -15.08 8.94
CA VAL A 2 -1.00 -14.46 7.63
C VAL A 2 -0.31 -13.11 7.57
N ARG A 3 0.34 -12.83 6.44
CA ARG A 3 0.90 -11.51 6.11
C ARG A 3 -0.05 -10.82 5.15
N MET A 4 -0.11 -9.51 5.19
CA MET A 4 -1.02 -8.74 4.35
C MET A 4 -0.28 -7.67 3.58
N LEU A 5 -0.61 -7.52 2.29
CA LEU A 5 -0.17 -6.42 1.44
C LEU A 5 -1.39 -5.64 0.96
N LEU A 6 -1.38 -4.33 1.18
CA LEU A 6 -2.36 -3.39 0.62
C LEU A 6 -1.66 -2.56 -0.45
N GLY A 7 -2.11 -2.68 -1.70
CA GLY A 7 -1.67 -1.83 -2.79
C GLY A 7 -2.59 -0.61 -2.92
N ILE A 8 -2.02 0.58 -2.86
CA ILE A 8 -2.72 1.86 -2.87
C ILE A 8 -2.31 2.62 -4.13
N GLY A 9 -3.24 3.38 -4.70
CA GLY A 9 -2.94 4.22 -5.84
C GLY A 9 -4.11 4.48 -6.77
N ASN A 10 -3.88 5.34 -7.77
CA ASN A 10 -4.80 5.60 -8.86
C ASN A 10 -4.20 5.18 -10.20
N THR A 11 -4.73 4.10 -10.78
CA THR A 11 -4.28 3.60 -12.10
C THR A 11 -4.49 4.60 -13.26
N LEU A 12 -5.33 5.63 -13.08
CA LEU A 12 -5.51 6.70 -14.05
C LEU A 12 -4.48 7.83 -13.90
N ARG A 13 -3.70 7.87 -12.81
CA ARG A 13 -2.67 8.88 -12.52
C ARG A 13 -1.22 8.35 -12.71
N ARG A 14 -1.02 7.51 -13.74
CA ARG A 14 0.30 6.98 -14.16
C ARG A 14 1.04 6.26 -13.01
N ASP A 15 2.16 6.81 -12.54
CA ASP A 15 3.03 6.21 -11.54
C ASP A 15 2.33 6.07 -10.18
N ASP A 16 1.30 6.89 -9.92
CA ASP A 16 0.43 6.78 -8.75
C ASP A 16 -0.24 5.41 -8.66
N GLY A 17 -0.43 4.70 -9.77
CA GLY A 17 -1.02 3.36 -9.81
C GLY A 17 -0.08 2.21 -9.42
N VAL A 18 1.16 2.50 -9.00
CA VAL A 18 2.18 1.46 -8.75
C VAL A 18 1.77 0.47 -7.66
N GLY A 19 1.09 0.92 -6.60
CA GLY A 19 0.62 0.02 -5.54
C GLY A 19 -0.45 -0.95 -6.04
N ASN A 20 -1.41 -0.48 -6.84
CA ASN A 20 -2.41 -1.34 -7.49
C ASN A 20 -1.75 -2.34 -8.46
N TYR A 21 -0.76 -1.87 -9.23
CA TYR A 21 0.02 -2.72 -10.13
C TYR A 21 0.72 -3.84 -9.35
N ILE A 22 1.39 -3.52 -8.24
CA ILE A 22 2.07 -4.52 -7.40
C ILE A 22 1.06 -5.51 -6.78
N ALA A 23 -0.04 -5.03 -6.19
CA ALA A 23 -1.05 -5.89 -5.58
C ALA A 23 -1.66 -6.88 -6.60
N SER A 24 -1.86 -6.42 -7.83
CA SER A 24 -2.42 -7.27 -8.88
C SER A 24 -1.45 -8.36 -9.39
N ARG A 25 -0.14 -8.27 -9.12
CA ARG A 25 0.89 -9.22 -9.62
C ARG A 25 1.61 -9.99 -8.51
N PHE A 26 1.68 -9.45 -7.30
CA PHE A 26 2.36 -10.10 -6.19
C PHE A 26 1.59 -11.33 -5.71
N ARG A 27 2.26 -12.50 -5.71
CA ARG A 27 1.72 -13.76 -5.21
C ARG A 27 2.79 -14.48 -4.40
N ALA A 28 2.49 -14.77 -3.14
CA ALA A 28 3.37 -15.53 -2.27
C ALA A 28 2.54 -16.34 -1.26
N ARG A 29 3.03 -17.53 -0.90
CA ARG A 29 2.36 -18.37 0.10
C ARG A 29 2.33 -17.64 1.45
N GLY A 30 1.17 -17.65 2.11
CA GLY A 30 0.98 -16.99 3.41
C GLY A 30 0.70 -15.49 3.33
N TRP A 31 0.54 -14.94 2.12
CA TRP A 31 0.16 -13.54 1.90
C TRP A 31 -1.29 -13.40 1.45
N LEU A 32 -2.02 -12.48 2.09
CA LEU A 32 -3.28 -11.93 1.62
C LEU A 32 -3.01 -10.57 0.98
N VAL A 33 -3.36 -10.42 -0.30
CA VAL A 33 -3.01 -9.24 -1.09
C VAL A 33 -4.30 -8.56 -1.53
N LEU A 34 -4.43 -7.27 -1.24
CA LEU A 34 -5.60 -6.48 -1.56
C LEU A 34 -5.20 -5.27 -2.40
N ASP A 35 -5.90 -5.07 -3.50
CA ASP A 35 -5.87 -3.83 -4.25
C ASP A 35 -6.90 -2.88 -3.62
N CYS A 36 -6.42 -1.78 -3.05
CA CYS A 36 -7.24 -0.82 -2.33
C CYS A 36 -7.74 0.34 -3.21
N GLY A 37 -7.35 0.39 -4.48
CA GLY A 37 -7.56 1.59 -5.29
C GLY A 37 -7.00 2.81 -4.57
N THR A 38 -7.79 3.89 -4.52
CA THR A 38 -7.44 5.14 -3.85
C THR A 38 -7.99 5.25 -2.42
N MET A 39 -8.63 4.21 -1.87
CA MET A 39 -9.37 4.27 -0.61
C MET A 39 -8.97 3.15 0.36
N PRO A 40 -7.73 3.16 0.90
CA PRO A 40 -7.25 2.15 1.85
C PRO A 40 -8.09 2.06 3.13
N GLU A 41 -8.73 3.14 3.57
CA GLU A 41 -9.56 3.23 4.77
C GLU A 41 -10.74 2.25 4.76
N ASN A 42 -11.26 1.93 3.57
CA ASN A 42 -12.34 0.95 3.37
C ASN A 42 -11.93 -0.49 3.74
N PHE A 43 -10.63 -0.75 3.85
CA PHE A 43 -10.08 -2.08 4.13
C PHE A 43 -9.66 -2.29 5.59
N THR A 44 -9.79 -1.27 6.44
CA THR A 44 -9.45 -1.35 7.87
C THR A 44 -10.19 -2.49 8.60
N GLY A 45 -11.47 -2.74 8.25
CA GLY A 45 -12.23 -3.87 8.78
C GLY A 45 -11.67 -5.24 8.36
N VAL A 46 -11.13 -5.34 7.15
CA VAL A 46 -10.49 -6.57 6.64
C VAL A 46 -9.16 -6.83 7.37
N VAL A 47 -8.36 -5.79 7.56
CA VAL A 47 -7.12 -5.85 8.36
C VAL A 47 -7.43 -6.36 9.78
N ARG A 48 -8.41 -5.75 10.46
CA ARG A 48 -8.82 -6.15 11.81
C ARG A 48 -9.33 -7.58 11.88
N ARG A 49 -10.10 -8.03 10.89
CA ARG A 49 -10.62 -9.40 10.85
C ARG A 49 -9.51 -10.44 10.72
N HIS A 50 -8.48 -10.15 9.92
CA HIS A 50 -7.41 -11.11 9.66
C HIS A 50 -6.26 -11.07 10.66
N HIS A 51 -6.11 -9.99 11.43
CA HIS A 51 -5.04 -9.83 12.43
C HIS A 51 -3.67 -10.29 11.89
N PRO A 52 -3.18 -9.69 10.77
CA PRO A 52 -1.95 -10.14 10.15
C PRO A 52 -0.74 -9.92 11.07
N GLU A 53 0.25 -10.82 10.98
CA GLU A 53 1.52 -10.68 11.70
C GLU A 53 2.37 -9.52 11.15
N LEU A 54 2.15 -9.20 9.88
CA LEU A 54 2.82 -8.14 9.14
C LEU A 54 1.82 -7.53 8.16
N LEU A 55 1.67 -6.21 8.22
CA LEU A 55 0.91 -5.42 7.26
C LEU A 55 1.89 -4.55 6.47
N VAL A 56 1.86 -4.67 5.15
CA VAL A 56 2.68 -3.87 4.22
C VAL A 56 1.75 -3.01 3.38
N LEU A 57 1.98 -1.70 3.38
CA LEU A 57 1.32 -0.76 2.49
C LEU A 57 2.30 -0.43 1.35
N VAL A 58 1.80 -0.45 0.12
CA VAL A 58 2.58 -0.11 -1.07
C VAL A 58 1.86 1.01 -1.79
N ASP A 59 2.52 2.16 -1.90
CA ASP A 59 1.97 3.38 -2.47
C ASP A 59 3.05 4.13 -3.25
N ALA A 60 2.64 4.96 -4.21
CA ALA A 60 3.52 5.94 -4.80
C ALA A 60 3.74 7.09 -3.82
N ALA A 61 4.98 7.53 -3.66
CA ALA A 61 5.29 8.68 -2.81
C ALA A 61 6.46 9.47 -3.41
N ASP A 62 6.33 10.80 -3.41
CA ASP A 62 7.47 11.67 -3.65
C ASP A 62 8.36 11.69 -2.40
N ILE A 63 9.53 11.05 -2.51
CA ILE A 63 10.53 10.94 -1.46
C ILE A 63 11.82 11.70 -1.79
N GLY A 64 11.80 12.58 -2.81
CA GLY A 64 12.96 13.38 -3.21
C GLY A 64 14.14 12.57 -3.77
N LEU A 65 13.87 11.36 -4.30
CA LEU A 65 14.87 10.49 -4.92
C LEU A 65 14.61 10.33 -6.42
N ALA A 66 15.56 9.70 -7.12
CA ALA A 66 15.39 9.41 -8.54
C ALA A 66 14.14 8.53 -8.80
N PRO A 67 13.46 8.70 -9.95
CA PRO A 67 12.29 7.90 -10.30
C PRO A 67 12.54 6.40 -10.23
N GLY A 68 11.58 5.64 -9.69
CA GLY A 68 11.67 4.19 -9.54
C GLY A 68 12.46 3.70 -8.32
N VAL A 69 13.08 4.60 -7.54
CA VAL A 69 13.68 4.23 -6.26
C VAL A 69 12.58 3.95 -5.24
N PHE A 70 12.69 2.83 -4.53
CA PHE A 70 11.79 2.50 -3.41
C PHE A 70 12.54 2.48 -2.07
N ARG A 71 11.78 2.76 -1.00
CA ARG A 71 12.24 2.76 0.39
C ARG A 71 11.14 2.26 1.31
N ILE A 72 11.53 1.64 2.42
CA ILE A 72 10.64 1.46 3.56
C ILE A 72 10.55 2.80 4.27
N VAL A 73 9.34 3.31 4.44
CA VAL A 73 9.08 4.55 5.18
C VAL A 73 8.69 4.16 6.60
N ALA A 74 9.46 4.65 7.57
CA ALA A 74 9.15 4.43 8.98
C ALA A 74 7.89 5.23 9.38
N PRO A 75 7.05 4.71 10.30
CA PRO A 75 5.78 5.34 10.65
C PRO A 75 5.89 6.80 11.11
N ASP A 76 6.97 7.16 11.79
CA ASP A 76 7.26 8.53 12.25
C ASP A 76 7.48 9.54 11.12
N ARG A 77 7.68 9.06 9.88
CA ARG A 77 7.84 9.89 8.68
C ARG A 77 6.55 9.99 7.85
N ILE A 78 5.46 9.39 8.34
CA ILE A 78 4.14 9.49 7.72
C ILE A 78 3.37 10.57 8.49
N GLY A 79 2.89 11.59 7.78
CA GLY A 79 2.14 12.67 8.43
C GLY A 79 0.83 12.16 9.05
N ASP A 80 0.45 12.73 10.20
CA ASP A 80 -0.80 12.39 10.91
C ASP A 80 -2.07 12.78 10.13
N VAL A 81 -1.95 13.67 9.15
CA VAL A 81 -3.06 14.22 8.38
C VAL A 81 -2.71 14.20 6.90
N SER A 82 -3.56 13.59 6.08
CA SER A 82 -3.57 13.77 4.64
C SER A 82 -4.66 14.76 4.24
N THR A 83 -4.33 15.78 3.47
CA THR A 83 -5.32 16.46 2.62
C THR A 83 -5.47 15.62 1.36
N GLY A 84 -6.67 15.12 1.07
CA GLY A 84 -6.91 14.24 -0.09
C GLY A 84 -6.39 14.82 -1.41
N THR A 85 -6.05 13.91 -2.32
CA THR A 85 -5.48 14.15 -3.66
C THR A 85 -6.46 14.62 -4.73
#